data_AF-A0A8S2TVW9-F1
#
_entry.id   AF-A0A8S2TVW9-F1
#
_cell.length_a   1.000
_cell.length_b   1.000
_cell.length_c   1.000
_cell.angle_alpha   90.00
_cell.angle_beta   90.00
_cell.angle_gamma   90.00
#
_symmetry.space_group_name_H-M   'P 1'
#
loop_
_entity.id
_entity.type
_entity.pdbx_description
1 polymer ?
#
loop_
_entity_poly.entity_id
_entity_poly.type
_entity_poly.pdbx_seq_one_letter_code
_entity_poly.pdbx_strand_id
1 'polypeptide(L)'
;MGAQYSSLSDIKTNEYVSRFISEEAISTNDPFWNQFLSFSQQSPFTSTYSKLLDESCLIHLQQFVLNNPKTKNYGTLIEVFIRFANIIHDDCKNYIVLSQTHNALFILRLITKYFIEIDCEQNLYPHFLPQDTSAERLSLMTLFVDTLFRITITQPVESDSYSLHLEVLNTLLSLLSIQMCAKEDVLISAIYSIFMHRLDPLLISEFTRTLLEHFIKQTESPSWLSADSFDRSKNDSGGLFKIGQSVASKFNNMLV
;
A
#
# COMPACT_ATOMS: atom_id res chain seq x y z
N MET A 1 24.18 -6.81 1.39
CA MET A 1 24.28 -5.51 0.68
C MET A 1 22.86 -5.14 0.28
N GLY A 2 22.19 -4.28 1.05
CA GLY A 2 20.83 -3.82 0.77
C GLY A 2 20.89 -2.51 -0.01
N ALA A 3 20.04 -2.35 -1.01
CA ALA A 3 19.94 -1.09 -1.74
C ALA A 3 19.30 -0.04 -0.82
N GLN A 4 20.11 0.85 -0.26
CA GLN A 4 19.62 1.95 0.57
C GLN A 4 19.03 3.04 -0.36
N TYR A 5 17.74 3.34 -0.25
CA TYR A 5 17.24 4.64 -0.73
C TYR A 5 17.56 5.66 0.35
N SER A 6 18.70 6.32 0.22
CA SER A 6 19.11 7.36 1.16
C SER A 6 18.41 8.70 0.86
N SER A 7 17.82 8.86 -0.33
CA SER A 7 17.14 10.11 -0.72
C SER A 7 16.11 9.93 -1.85
N LEU A 8 15.13 10.84 -1.93
CA LEU A 8 14.18 10.94 -3.06
C LEU A 8 14.90 11.15 -4.42
N SER A 9 16.11 11.73 -4.41
CA SER A 9 16.95 11.90 -5.60
C SER A 9 17.42 10.56 -6.19
N ASP A 10 17.60 9.53 -5.36
CA ASP A 10 18.12 8.23 -5.80
C ASP A 10 17.12 7.44 -6.63
N ILE A 11 15.82 7.76 -6.54
CA ILE A 11 14.75 7.08 -7.28
C ILE A 11 14.96 7.21 -8.80
N LYS A 12 15.41 8.38 -9.27
CA LYS A 12 15.57 8.68 -10.72
C LYS A 12 16.65 7.86 -11.40
N THR A 13 17.64 7.41 -10.64
CA THR A 13 18.82 6.69 -11.14
C THR A 13 18.85 5.23 -10.71
N ASN A 14 17.78 4.74 -10.07
CA ASN A 14 17.78 3.41 -9.50
C ASN A 14 17.51 2.34 -10.58
N GLU A 15 18.45 1.42 -10.73
CA GLU A 15 18.38 0.33 -11.70
C GLU A 15 17.21 -0.63 -11.42
N TYR A 16 16.87 -0.87 -10.15
CA TYR A 16 15.75 -1.72 -9.78
C TYR A 16 14.39 -1.08 -10.12
N VAL A 17 14.25 0.23 -9.87
CA VAL A 17 13.06 0.98 -10.29
C VAL A 17 12.95 0.95 -11.81
N SER A 18 14.06 1.18 -12.52
CA SER A 18 14.11 1.17 -13.98
C SER A 18 13.72 -0.18 -14.57
N ARG A 19 14.19 -1.29 -13.99
CA ARG A 19 13.78 -2.65 -14.39
C ARG A 19 12.30 -2.90 -14.12
N PHE A 20 11.80 -2.52 -12.94
CA PHE A 20 10.39 -2.71 -12.57
C PHE A 20 9.41 -1.99 -13.52
N ILE A 21 9.77 -0.79 -13.98
CA ILE A 21 8.95 0.02 -14.91
C ILE A 21 9.26 -0.24 -16.39
N SER A 22 10.17 -1.14 -16.70
CA SER A 22 10.57 -1.46 -18.08
C SER A 22 9.46 -2.22 -18.82
N GLU A 23 9.74 -2.59 -20.07
CA GLU A 23 8.89 -3.48 -20.87
C GLU A 23 9.13 -4.97 -20.54
N GLU A 24 10.03 -5.28 -19.60
CA GLU A 24 10.31 -6.64 -19.13
C GLU A 24 9.23 -7.10 -18.13
N ALA A 25 8.66 -8.26 -18.41
CA ALA A 25 7.82 -9.00 -17.48
C ALA A 25 8.69 -9.68 -16.41
N ILE A 26 8.45 -9.39 -15.13
CA ILE A 26 9.18 -9.97 -14.01
C ILE A 26 8.36 -11.12 -13.43
N SER A 27 8.97 -12.29 -13.24
CA SER A 27 8.30 -13.46 -12.64
C SER A 27 8.14 -13.31 -11.13
N THR A 28 7.07 -13.88 -10.56
CA THR A 28 6.80 -13.91 -9.11
C THR A 28 7.96 -14.51 -8.29
N ASN A 29 8.72 -15.44 -8.87
CA ASN A 29 9.84 -16.12 -8.22
C ASN A 29 11.22 -15.53 -8.53
N ASP A 30 11.30 -14.42 -9.26
CA ASP A 30 12.57 -13.78 -9.60
C ASP A 30 13.28 -13.25 -8.32
N PRO A 31 14.59 -13.55 -8.12
CA PRO A 31 15.38 -13.01 -7.02
C PRO A 31 15.42 -11.47 -6.96
N PHE A 32 15.10 -10.80 -8.06
CA PHE A 32 14.89 -9.36 -8.17
C PHE A 32 14.10 -8.80 -6.99
N TRP A 33 12.99 -9.44 -6.60
CA TRP A 33 12.10 -8.93 -5.55
C TRP A 33 12.81 -8.76 -4.22
N ASN A 34 13.74 -9.66 -3.88
CA ASN A 34 14.48 -9.58 -2.63
C ASN A 34 15.38 -8.34 -2.57
N GLN A 35 15.95 -7.96 -3.72
CA GLN A 35 16.83 -6.79 -3.82
C GLN A 35 16.01 -5.50 -3.95
N PHE A 36 15.02 -5.50 -4.84
CA PHE A 36 14.14 -4.35 -5.09
C PHE A 36 13.41 -3.89 -3.82
N LEU A 37 12.97 -4.83 -2.98
CA LEU A 37 12.24 -4.57 -1.75
C LEU A 37 13.13 -4.43 -0.51
N SER A 38 14.46 -4.51 -0.63
CA SER A 38 15.41 -4.44 0.49
C SER A 38 15.68 -3.04 1.03
N PHE A 39 14.95 -2.04 0.57
CA PHE A 39 15.23 -0.66 0.92
C PHE A 39 14.80 -0.27 2.32
N SER A 40 15.48 0.72 2.87
CA SER A 40 15.11 1.35 4.14
C SER A 40 14.58 2.74 3.86
N GLN A 41 13.28 2.94 4.06
CA GLN A 41 12.68 4.26 3.94
C GLN A 41 12.87 5.01 5.26
N GLN A 42 13.52 6.18 5.21
CA GLN A 42 13.57 7.07 6.37
C GLN A 42 12.20 7.75 6.51
N SER A 43 11.50 7.48 7.63
CA SER A 43 10.31 8.22 8.00
C SER A 43 10.72 9.65 8.39
N PRO A 44 10.06 10.69 7.86
CA PRO A 44 8.79 11.07 8.47
C PRO A 44 7.63 11.24 7.47
N PHE A 45 6.46 10.75 7.88
CA PHE A 45 5.17 10.85 7.17
C PHE A 45 4.57 12.26 7.25
N THR A 46 5.31 13.28 6.82
CA THR A 46 4.76 14.64 6.69
C THR A 46 3.99 14.78 5.39
N SER A 47 2.96 15.63 5.38
CA SER A 47 2.23 15.97 4.16
C SER A 47 3.15 16.57 3.09
N THR A 48 4.18 17.32 3.50
CA THR A 48 5.22 17.85 2.62
C THR A 48 6.03 16.74 1.95
N TYR A 49 6.51 15.76 2.73
CA TYR A 49 7.25 14.63 2.16
C TYR A 49 6.39 13.81 1.19
N SER A 50 5.11 13.60 1.53
CA SER A 50 4.19 12.90 0.62
C SER A 50 4.02 13.63 -0.72
N LYS A 51 3.96 14.97 -0.72
CA LYS A 51 3.89 15.75 -1.97
C LYS A 51 5.16 15.63 -2.79
N LEU A 52 6.32 15.78 -2.15
CA LEU A 52 7.62 15.65 -2.82
C LEU A 52 7.85 14.25 -3.39
N LEU A 53 7.38 13.22 -2.69
CA LEU A 53 7.40 11.83 -3.17
C LEU A 53 6.51 11.66 -4.40
N ASP A 54 5.26 12.13 -4.35
CA ASP A 54 4.34 12.08 -5.49
C ASP A 54 4.96 12.74 -6.74
N GLU A 55 5.56 13.94 -6.58
CA GLU A 55 6.25 14.66 -7.67
C GLU A 55 7.47 13.90 -8.20
N SER A 56 8.26 13.28 -7.32
CA SER A 56 9.47 12.54 -7.70
C SER A 56 9.15 11.23 -8.43
N CYS A 57 8.04 10.58 -8.07
CA CYS A 57 7.60 9.32 -8.67
C CYS A 57 6.79 9.51 -9.97
N LEU A 58 6.26 10.71 -10.25
CA LEU A 58 5.29 10.94 -11.32
C LEU A 58 5.73 10.39 -12.69
N ILE A 59 6.97 10.68 -13.12
CA ILE A 59 7.48 10.23 -14.43
C ILE A 59 7.59 8.69 -14.49
N HIS A 60 8.05 8.07 -13.40
CA HIS A 60 8.17 6.62 -13.31
C HIS A 60 6.79 5.95 -13.32
N LEU A 61 5.81 6.55 -12.62
CA LEU A 61 4.42 6.08 -12.59
C LEU A 61 3.78 6.19 -13.98
N GLN A 62 3.94 7.33 -14.68
CA GLN A 62 3.48 7.51 -16.05
C GLN A 62 4.02 6.43 -16.99
N GLN A 63 5.34 6.17 -16.93
CA GLN A 63 5.96 5.11 -17.72
C GLN A 63 5.46 3.72 -17.33
N PHE A 64 5.31 3.45 -16.03
CA PHE A 64 4.82 2.17 -15.52
C PHE A 64 3.42 1.86 -16.05
N VAL A 65 2.50 2.83 -16.04
CA VAL A 65 1.12 2.64 -16.52
C VAL A 65 1.08 2.28 -18.00
N LEU A 66 1.98 2.82 -18.83
CA LEU A 66 2.05 2.46 -20.25
C LEU A 66 2.52 1.02 -20.47
N ASN A 67 3.45 0.54 -19.65
CA ASN A 67 4.09 -0.77 -19.81
C ASN A 67 3.31 -1.91 -19.12
N ASN A 68 2.70 -1.63 -17.96
CA ASN A 68 2.05 -2.63 -17.11
C ASN A 68 0.94 -3.46 -17.79
N PRO A 69 0.13 -2.95 -18.75
CA PRO A 69 -0.84 -3.76 -19.48
C PRO A 69 -0.20 -4.96 -20.19
N LYS A 70 1.07 -4.84 -20.59
CA LYS A 70 1.86 -5.92 -21.20
C LYS A 70 2.66 -6.72 -20.17
N THR A 71 3.39 -6.04 -19.27
CA THR A 71 4.32 -6.72 -18.35
C THR A 71 3.63 -7.41 -17.18
N LYS A 72 2.46 -6.93 -16.78
CA LYS A 72 1.70 -7.42 -15.61
C LYS A 72 2.46 -7.33 -14.29
N ASN A 73 3.52 -6.52 -14.22
CA ASN A 73 4.38 -6.40 -13.04
C ASN A 73 3.63 -5.92 -11.78
N TYR A 74 2.53 -5.18 -11.93
CA TYR A 74 1.68 -4.81 -10.81
C TYR A 74 0.95 -6.03 -10.20
N GLY A 75 0.34 -6.86 -11.04
CA GLY A 75 -0.28 -8.12 -10.61
C GLY A 75 0.73 -9.07 -9.97
N THR A 76 1.91 -9.21 -10.58
CA THR A 76 3.03 -9.98 -10.01
C THR A 76 3.44 -9.43 -8.63
N LEU A 77 3.54 -8.12 -8.46
CA LEU A 77 3.90 -7.52 -7.17
C LEU A 77 2.83 -7.81 -6.09
N ILE A 78 1.55 -7.86 -6.44
CA ILE A 78 0.48 -8.29 -5.53
C ILE A 78 0.73 -9.74 -5.07
N GLU A 79 1.05 -10.65 -5.99
CA GLU A 79 1.36 -12.05 -5.63
C GLU A 79 2.60 -12.17 -4.73
N VAL A 80 3.64 -11.39 -5.02
CA VAL A 80 4.85 -11.33 -4.19
C VAL A 80 4.52 -10.82 -2.79
N PHE A 81 3.71 -9.76 -2.69
CA PHE A 81 3.23 -9.24 -1.41
C PHE A 81 2.45 -10.30 -0.63
N ILE A 82 1.49 -11.00 -1.26
CA ILE A 82 0.70 -12.06 -0.61
C ILE A 82 1.62 -13.19 -0.12
N ARG A 83 2.59 -13.61 -0.93
CA ARG A 83 3.58 -14.61 -0.52
C ARG A 83 4.36 -14.16 0.72
N PHE A 84 4.84 -12.93 0.75
CA PHE A 84 5.56 -12.40 1.92
C PHE A 84 4.65 -12.23 3.13
N ALA A 85 3.38 -11.83 2.93
CA ALA A 85 2.36 -11.77 3.97
C ALA A 85 2.11 -13.15 4.62
N ASN A 86 2.06 -14.22 3.82
CA ASN A 86 1.93 -15.58 4.33
C ASN A 86 3.17 -16.01 5.14
N ILE A 87 4.38 -15.63 4.71
CA ILE A 87 5.59 -15.93 5.46
C ILE A 87 5.60 -15.24 6.83
N ILE A 88 5.20 -13.96 6.92
CA ILE A 88 5.15 -13.25 8.21
C ILE A 88 3.99 -13.72 9.10
N HIS A 89 2.94 -14.29 8.50
CA HIS A 89 1.88 -14.95 9.26
C HIS A 89 2.42 -16.19 9.99
N ASP A 90 3.28 -16.97 9.32
CA ASP A 90 3.86 -18.18 9.89
C ASP A 90 5.09 -17.90 10.78
N ASP A 91 5.86 -16.85 10.47
CA ASP A 91 7.05 -16.41 11.22
C ASP A 91 7.09 -14.89 11.40
N CYS A 92 6.37 -14.41 12.42
CA CYS A 92 6.25 -12.98 12.73
C CYS A 92 7.57 -12.30 13.15
N LYS A 93 8.63 -13.07 13.44
CA LYS A 93 9.94 -12.55 13.85
C LYS A 93 10.91 -12.39 12.68
N ASN A 94 10.48 -12.71 11.47
CA ASN A 94 11.27 -12.48 10.27
C ASN A 94 11.25 -11.00 9.87
N TYR A 95 12.02 -10.17 10.57
CA TYR A 95 12.06 -8.71 10.38
C TYR A 95 12.47 -8.30 8.95
N ILE A 96 13.27 -9.13 8.27
CA ILE A 96 13.66 -8.89 6.87
C ILE A 96 12.43 -8.99 5.97
N VAL A 97 11.67 -10.09 6.08
CA VAL A 97 10.46 -10.28 5.28
C VAL A 97 9.38 -9.29 5.71
N LEU A 98 9.26 -8.95 7.00
CA LEU A 98 8.35 -7.91 7.48
C LEU A 98 8.61 -6.56 6.79
N SER A 99 9.89 -6.14 6.73
CA SER A 99 10.29 -4.92 6.02
C SER A 99 10.00 -5.01 4.52
N GLN A 100 10.24 -6.16 3.89
CA GLN A 100 9.96 -6.36 2.47
C GLN A 100 8.45 -6.37 2.17
N THR A 101 7.63 -6.94 3.05
CA THR A 101 6.15 -6.92 2.98
C THR A 101 5.65 -5.48 3.04
N HIS A 102 6.14 -4.69 4.00
CA HIS A 102 5.84 -3.26 4.09
C HIS A 102 6.22 -2.52 2.81
N ASN A 103 7.44 -2.74 2.31
CA ASN A 103 7.97 -2.06 1.13
C ASN A 103 7.19 -2.42 -0.15
N ALA A 104 6.80 -3.69 -0.30
CA ALA A 104 5.95 -4.13 -1.40
C ALA A 104 4.60 -3.42 -1.35
N LEU A 105 3.98 -3.38 -0.17
CA LEU A 105 2.70 -2.71 0.04
C LEU A 105 2.78 -1.20 -0.21
N PHE A 106 3.87 -0.57 0.18
CA PHE A 106 4.11 0.84 -0.08
C PHE A 106 4.14 1.16 -1.56
N ILE A 107 4.88 0.37 -2.35
CA ILE A 107 4.91 0.52 -3.81
C ILE A 107 3.53 0.25 -4.42
N LEU A 108 2.84 -0.80 -3.96
CA LEU A 108 1.47 -1.10 -4.39
C LEU A 108 0.53 0.07 -4.12
N ARG A 109 0.60 0.71 -2.95
CA ARG A 109 -0.23 1.88 -2.63
C ARG A 109 0.09 3.06 -3.53
N LEU A 110 1.35 3.37 -3.79
CA LEU A 110 1.73 4.47 -4.68
C LEU A 110 1.14 4.30 -6.07
N ILE A 111 1.24 3.09 -6.62
CA ILE A 111 0.70 2.76 -7.94
C ILE A 111 -0.83 2.76 -7.92
N THR A 112 -1.46 2.15 -6.91
CA THR A 112 -2.92 2.13 -6.73
C THR A 112 -3.49 3.54 -6.67
N LYS A 113 -2.88 4.41 -5.86
CA LYS A 113 -3.28 5.81 -5.70
C LYS A 113 -3.18 6.52 -7.05
N TYR A 114 -2.07 6.36 -7.77
CA TYR A 114 -1.90 6.96 -9.09
C TYR A 114 -2.97 6.50 -10.07
N PHE A 115 -3.20 5.19 -10.16
CA PHE A 115 -4.26 4.57 -10.95
C PHE A 115 -5.63 5.21 -10.69
N ILE A 116 -6.03 5.34 -9.42
CA ILE A 116 -7.30 5.95 -9.03
C ILE A 116 -7.36 7.44 -9.39
N GLU A 117 -6.23 8.17 -9.32
CA GLU A 117 -6.16 9.59 -9.66
C GLU A 117 -6.28 9.86 -11.17
N ILE A 118 -5.78 8.97 -12.04
CA ILE A 118 -5.70 9.23 -13.49
C ILE A 118 -6.83 8.64 -14.32
N ASP A 119 -7.56 7.65 -13.82
CA ASP A 119 -8.51 6.91 -14.63
C ASP A 119 -9.74 6.42 -13.87
N CYS A 120 -10.81 6.08 -14.61
CA CYS A 120 -11.96 5.43 -14.04
C CYS A 120 -11.67 3.96 -13.73
N GLU A 121 -12.39 3.39 -12.77
CA GLU A 121 -12.20 2.02 -12.29
C GLU A 121 -12.17 0.97 -13.41
N GLN A 122 -12.93 1.19 -14.50
CA GLN A 122 -13.01 0.28 -15.65
C GLN A 122 -11.65 0.07 -16.35
N ASN A 123 -10.77 1.07 -16.31
CA ASN A 123 -9.45 1.00 -16.92
C ASN A 123 -8.37 0.52 -15.95
N LEU A 124 -8.70 0.32 -14.67
CA LEU A 124 -7.78 -0.24 -13.68
C LEU A 124 -7.62 -1.74 -13.84
N TYR A 125 -8.70 -2.43 -14.22
CA TYR A 125 -8.75 -3.89 -14.28
C TYR A 125 -7.62 -4.59 -15.07
N PRO A 126 -7.17 -4.10 -16.24
CA PRO A 126 -6.09 -4.75 -16.99
C PRO A 126 -4.76 -4.77 -16.23
N HIS A 127 -4.58 -3.88 -15.26
CA HIS A 127 -3.35 -3.76 -14.47
C HIS A 127 -3.26 -4.79 -13.33
N PHE A 128 -4.40 -5.27 -12.82
CA PHE A 128 -4.50 -6.22 -11.70
C PHE A 128 -4.41 -7.70 -12.14
N LEU A 129 -4.07 -7.98 -13.39
CA LEU A 129 -3.94 -9.36 -13.89
C LEU A 129 -2.50 -9.85 -13.69
N PRO A 130 -2.29 -11.07 -13.15
CA PRO A 130 -0.97 -11.70 -13.11
C PRO A 130 -0.57 -12.26 -14.48
N GLN A 131 0.68 -12.69 -14.63
CA GLN A 131 1.23 -13.19 -15.90
C GLN A 131 0.61 -14.54 -16.34
N ASP A 132 0.25 -15.43 -15.41
CA ASP A 132 0.09 -16.86 -15.71
C ASP A 132 -1.30 -17.48 -15.49
N THR A 133 -2.37 -16.71 -15.24
CA THR A 133 -3.68 -17.31 -14.92
C THR A 133 -4.87 -16.67 -15.64
N SER A 134 -5.55 -17.45 -16.48
CA SER A 134 -6.77 -17.08 -17.22
C SER A 134 -8.04 -17.09 -16.36
N ALA A 135 -7.96 -17.60 -15.13
CA ALA A 135 -9.07 -17.65 -14.20
C ALA A 135 -8.87 -16.63 -13.07
N GLU A 136 -9.80 -15.67 -12.99
CA GLU A 136 -10.14 -14.88 -11.80
C GLU A 136 -9.36 -13.57 -11.52
N ARG A 137 -9.60 -12.56 -12.36
CA ARG A 137 -9.31 -11.14 -12.07
C ARG A 137 -9.84 -10.66 -10.72
N LEU A 138 -11.07 -11.05 -10.38
CA LEU A 138 -11.70 -10.68 -9.10
C LEU A 138 -11.05 -11.43 -7.94
N SER A 139 -10.47 -12.61 -8.14
CA SER A 139 -9.88 -13.36 -7.03
C SER A 139 -8.56 -12.76 -6.58
N LEU A 140 -7.69 -12.26 -7.48
CA LEU A 140 -6.42 -11.66 -7.02
C LEU A 140 -6.65 -10.37 -6.22
N MET A 141 -7.57 -9.51 -6.67
CA MET A 141 -7.91 -8.30 -5.91
C MET A 141 -8.65 -8.62 -4.60
N THR A 142 -9.54 -9.62 -4.61
CA THR A 142 -10.20 -10.09 -3.39
C THR A 142 -9.18 -10.66 -2.41
N LEU A 143 -8.22 -11.47 -2.89
CA LEU A 143 -7.14 -12.04 -2.10
C LEU A 143 -6.20 -10.96 -1.55
N PHE A 144 -5.93 -9.91 -2.33
CA PHE A 144 -5.17 -8.76 -1.87
C PHE A 144 -5.86 -8.08 -0.69
N VAL A 145 -7.16 -7.75 -0.82
CA VAL A 145 -7.93 -7.11 0.26
C VAL A 145 -8.09 -8.04 1.48
N ASP A 146 -8.36 -9.33 1.27
CA ASP A 146 -8.40 -10.37 2.32
C ASP A 146 -7.06 -10.41 3.07
N THR A 147 -5.94 -10.38 2.36
CA THR A 147 -4.59 -10.37 2.96
C THR A 147 -4.35 -9.11 3.81
N LEU A 148 -4.80 -7.93 3.36
CA LEU A 148 -4.74 -6.69 4.14
C LEU A 148 -5.52 -6.80 5.46
N PHE A 149 -6.71 -7.41 5.42
CA PHE A 149 -7.52 -7.65 6.62
C PHE A 149 -6.82 -8.63 7.55
N ARG A 150 -6.29 -9.74 7.01
CA ARG A 150 -5.56 -10.74 7.79
C ARG A 150 -4.33 -10.17 8.47
N ILE A 151 -3.55 -9.32 7.81
CA ILE A 151 -2.38 -8.66 8.45
C ILE A 151 -2.85 -7.84 9.65
N THR A 152 -3.94 -7.07 9.51
CA THR A 152 -4.47 -6.25 10.60
C THR A 152 -4.93 -7.09 11.80
N ILE A 153 -5.50 -8.27 11.54
CA ILE A 153 -6.02 -9.18 12.57
C ILE A 153 -4.91 -10.00 13.24
N THR A 154 -3.96 -10.51 12.45
CA THR A 154 -3.03 -11.56 12.89
C THR A 154 -1.69 -11.01 13.35
N GLN A 155 -1.23 -9.88 12.81
CA GLN A 155 0.04 -9.30 13.19
C GLN A 155 -0.11 -8.46 14.47
N PRO A 156 0.71 -8.69 15.51
CA PRO A 156 0.67 -7.86 16.70
C PRO A 156 1.05 -6.42 16.34
N VAL A 157 0.46 -5.44 17.02
CA VAL A 157 0.79 -4.02 16.86
C VAL A 157 1.95 -3.68 17.78
N GLU A 158 3.16 -3.77 17.27
CA GLU A 158 4.42 -3.52 17.98
C GLU A 158 5.26 -2.48 17.23
N SER A 159 6.34 -1.98 17.84
CA SER A 159 7.20 -0.94 17.21
C SER A 159 7.67 -1.32 15.81
N ASP A 160 8.01 -2.58 15.58
CA ASP A 160 8.59 -3.05 14.32
C ASP A 160 7.53 -3.33 13.24
N SER A 161 6.30 -3.70 13.64
CA SER A 161 5.18 -3.97 12.73
C SER A 161 4.27 -2.76 12.52
N TYR A 162 4.45 -1.69 13.31
CA TYR A 162 3.58 -0.50 13.28
C TYR A 162 3.53 0.15 11.89
N SER A 163 4.68 0.23 11.21
CA SER A 163 4.75 0.79 9.85
C SER A 163 3.93 -0.05 8.85
N LEU A 164 3.96 -1.38 8.97
CA LEU A 164 3.15 -2.27 8.14
C LEU A 164 1.66 -2.05 8.39
N HIS A 165 1.22 -1.97 9.65
CA HIS A 165 -0.18 -1.68 10.00
C HIS A 165 -0.64 -0.34 9.43
N LEU A 166 0.19 0.70 9.55
CA LEU A 166 -0.08 2.01 8.97
C LEU A 166 -0.25 1.92 7.44
N GLU A 167 0.64 1.21 6.78
CA GLU A 167 0.64 1.08 5.33
C GLU A 167 -0.57 0.27 4.83
N VAL A 168 -1.00 -0.75 5.59
CA VAL A 168 -2.25 -1.49 5.35
C VAL A 168 -3.45 -0.56 5.39
N LEU A 169 -3.60 0.23 6.45
CA LEU A 169 -4.73 1.16 6.58
C LEU A 169 -4.72 2.22 5.48
N ASN A 170 -3.56 2.78 5.15
CA ASN A 170 -3.42 3.76 4.07
C ASN A 170 -3.79 3.15 2.71
N THR A 171 -3.47 1.88 2.48
CA THR A 171 -3.80 1.17 1.23
C THR A 171 -5.30 0.93 1.14
N LEU A 172 -5.93 0.47 2.23
CA LEU A 172 -7.38 0.29 2.30
C LEU A 172 -8.12 1.60 2.07
N LEU A 173 -7.68 2.69 2.69
CA LEU A 173 -8.24 4.03 2.47
C LEU A 173 -8.08 4.48 1.02
N SER A 174 -6.92 4.21 0.40
CA SER A 174 -6.69 4.52 -1.01
C SER A 174 -7.64 3.75 -1.92
N LEU A 175 -7.83 2.45 -1.68
CA LEU A 175 -8.79 1.62 -2.44
C LEU A 175 -10.24 2.10 -2.28
N LEU A 176 -10.66 2.42 -1.06
CA LEU A 176 -12.01 2.91 -0.78
C LEU A 176 -12.25 4.31 -1.36
N SER A 177 -11.20 5.13 -1.51
CA SER A 177 -11.31 6.47 -2.07
C SER A 177 -11.75 6.50 -3.54
N ILE A 178 -11.72 5.36 -4.24
CA ILE A 178 -12.22 5.27 -5.61
C ILE A 178 -13.68 5.73 -5.74
N GLN A 179 -14.47 5.58 -4.67
CA GLN A 179 -15.86 6.04 -4.63
C GLN A 179 -15.99 7.55 -4.76
N MET A 180 -15.00 8.30 -4.30
CA MET A 180 -14.99 9.76 -4.43
C MET A 180 -14.70 10.21 -5.88
N CYS A 181 -14.05 9.34 -6.65
CA CYS A 181 -13.72 9.57 -8.06
C CYS A 181 -14.74 8.92 -9.02
N ALA A 182 -15.60 8.03 -8.52
CA ALA A 182 -16.62 7.35 -9.31
C ALA A 182 -17.71 8.33 -9.74
N LYS A 183 -17.88 8.48 -11.06
CA LYS A 183 -19.00 9.22 -11.67
C LYS A 183 -20.28 8.36 -11.78
N GLU A 184 -20.17 7.06 -11.54
CA GLU A 184 -21.24 6.05 -11.67
C GLU A 184 -21.72 5.57 -10.29
N ASP A 185 -22.88 4.90 -10.26
CA ASP A 185 -23.45 4.34 -9.03
C ASP A 185 -22.45 3.41 -8.31
N VAL A 186 -22.27 3.67 -7.01
CA VAL A 186 -21.32 2.98 -6.11
C VAL A 186 -21.49 1.45 -6.10
N LEU A 187 -22.69 0.96 -6.41
CA LEU A 187 -23.02 -0.47 -6.50
C LEU A 187 -22.36 -1.19 -7.68
N ILE A 188 -21.79 -0.45 -8.64
CA ILE A 188 -21.13 -0.99 -9.84
C ILE A 188 -19.61 -1.16 -9.61
N SER A 189 -19.05 -0.49 -8.61
CA SER A 189 -17.61 -0.58 -8.31
C SER A 189 -17.23 -2.00 -7.90
N ALA A 190 -16.34 -2.66 -8.65
CA ALA A 190 -15.85 -3.97 -8.28
C ALA A 190 -15.01 -3.90 -7.01
N ILE A 191 -14.22 -2.83 -6.81
CA ILE A 191 -13.48 -2.63 -5.56
C ILE A 191 -14.45 -2.60 -4.39
N TYR A 192 -15.50 -1.80 -4.46
CA TYR A 192 -16.50 -1.74 -3.39
C TYR A 192 -17.27 -3.06 -3.22
N SER A 193 -17.57 -3.75 -4.32
CA SER A 193 -18.22 -5.06 -4.28
C SER A 193 -17.39 -6.09 -3.51
N ILE A 194 -16.06 -5.98 -3.53
CA ILE A 194 -15.17 -6.85 -2.74
C ILE A 194 -15.43 -6.64 -1.26
N PHE A 195 -15.34 -5.39 -0.79
CA PHE A 195 -15.57 -5.02 0.60
C PHE A 195 -16.97 -5.39 1.11
N MET A 196 -17.99 -5.24 0.28
CA MET A 196 -19.39 -5.44 0.68
C MET A 196 -19.88 -6.88 0.55
N HIS A 197 -19.38 -7.64 -0.42
CA HIS A 197 -20.03 -8.90 -0.84
C HIS A 197 -19.09 -10.08 -1.10
N ARG A 198 -17.77 -9.89 -1.16
CA ARG A 198 -16.84 -10.98 -1.55
C ARG A 198 -15.91 -11.46 -0.45
N LEU A 199 -15.75 -10.69 0.63
CA LEU A 199 -14.96 -11.12 1.77
C LEU A 199 -15.79 -12.02 2.70
N ASP A 200 -15.11 -12.92 3.41
CA ASP A 200 -15.72 -13.78 4.42
C ASP A 200 -16.33 -12.92 5.55
N PRO A 201 -17.64 -13.10 5.88
CA PRO A 201 -18.27 -12.37 6.98
C PRO A 201 -17.54 -12.49 8.32
N LEU A 202 -16.90 -13.64 8.60
CA LEU A 202 -16.12 -13.83 9.82
C LEU A 202 -14.90 -12.90 9.82
N LEU A 203 -14.17 -12.86 8.70
CA LEU A 203 -13.02 -11.97 8.53
C LEU A 203 -13.40 -10.50 8.69
N ILE A 204 -14.52 -10.07 8.10
CA ILE A 204 -15.02 -8.68 8.24
C ILE A 204 -15.33 -8.36 9.71
N SER A 205 -15.98 -9.30 10.42
CA SER A 205 -16.32 -9.13 11.84
C SER A 205 -15.07 -9.04 12.71
N GLU A 206 -14.10 -9.92 12.50
CA GLU A 206 -12.83 -9.92 13.23
C GLU A 206 -12.00 -8.68 12.94
N PHE A 207 -11.94 -8.25 11.69
CA PHE A 207 -11.27 -7.02 11.29
C PHE A 207 -11.88 -5.81 12.02
N THR A 208 -13.21 -5.68 11.98
CA THR A 208 -13.93 -4.59 12.64
C THR A 208 -13.72 -4.61 14.15
N ARG A 209 -13.82 -5.79 14.78
CA ARG A 209 -13.52 -5.97 16.21
C ARG A 209 -12.09 -5.53 16.52
N THR A 210 -11.11 -5.98 15.74
CA THR A 210 -9.69 -5.67 15.95
C THR A 210 -9.41 -4.18 15.87
N LEU A 211 -9.98 -3.49 14.87
CA LEU A 211 -9.88 -2.03 14.76
C LEU A 211 -10.49 -1.31 15.96
N LEU A 212 -11.68 -1.73 16.41
CA LEU A 212 -12.34 -1.16 17.58
C LEU A 212 -11.53 -1.41 18.85
N GLU A 213 -10.97 -2.59 19.02
CA GLU A 213 -10.08 -2.89 20.15
C GLU A 213 -8.83 -2.01 20.15
N HIS A 214 -8.18 -1.82 18.99
CA HIS A 214 -7.04 -0.92 18.88
C HIS A 214 -7.44 0.54 19.17
N PHE A 215 -8.60 0.97 18.68
CA PHE A 215 -9.14 2.30 18.98
C PHE A 215 -9.43 2.49 20.48
N ILE A 216 -9.97 1.48 21.16
CA ILE A 216 -10.24 1.53 22.60
C ILE A 216 -8.93 1.51 23.40
N LYS A 217 -7.96 0.67 23.01
CA LYS A 217 -6.67 0.52 23.70
C LYS A 217 -5.79 1.76 23.60
N GLN A 218 -5.94 2.59 22.55
CA GLN A 218 -5.16 3.81 22.32
C GLN A 218 -3.65 3.58 22.50
N THR A 219 -3.13 2.49 21.92
CA THR A 219 -1.70 2.18 22.03
C THR A 219 -0.86 3.34 21.50
N GLU A 220 0.14 3.74 22.29
CA GLU A 220 1.03 4.84 21.91
C GLU A 220 1.77 4.52 20.60
N SER A 221 1.90 5.52 19.74
CA SER A 221 2.70 5.38 18.53
C SER A 221 4.18 5.24 18.89
N PRO A 222 4.96 4.48 18.10
CA PRO A 222 6.40 4.35 18.33
C PRO A 222 7.12 5.71 18.36
N SER A 223 8.18 5.79 19.17
CA SER A 223 8.92 7.04 19.41
C SER A 223 9.52 7.66 18.15
N TRP A 224 9.91 6.84 17.17
CA TRP A 224 10.43 7.28 15.89
C TRP A 224 9.37 7.95 15.00
N LEU A 225 8.07 7.69 15.23
CA LEU A 225 6.97 8.37 14.55
C LEU A 225 6.67 9.74 15.17
N SER A 226 6.89 9.85 16.48
CA SER A 226 6.67 11.07 17.28
C SER A 226 7.76 12.12 17.12
N ALA A 227 8.65 12.00 16.13
CA ALA A 227 9.73 12.94 15.86
C ALA A 227 9.23 14.27 15.22
N ASP A 228 8.25 14.90 15.87
CA ASP A 228 8.16 16.36 15.96
C ASP A 228 8.79 16.76 17.30
N SER A 229 10.12 16.87 17.33
CA SER A 229 10.83 17.64 18.34
C SER A 229 10.70 19.15 18.09
N PHE A 230 9.53 19.61 17.61
CA PHE A 230 9.17 21.02 17.57
C PHE A 230 7.68 21.16 17.89
N ASP A 231 7.43 21.79 19.03
CA ASP A 231 6.15 22.28 19.53
C ASP A 231 5.26 21.29 20.32
N ARG A 232 5.74 20.93 21.53
CA ARG A 232 4.93 20.34 22.62
C ARG A 232 3.95 21.35 23.26
N SER A 233 3.26 22.18 22.46
CA SER A 233 2.31 23.17 22.99
C SER A 233 0.85 22.98 22.58
N LYS A 234 0.51 21.91 21.84
CA LYS A 234 -0.89 21.60 21.53
C LYS A 234 -1.24 20.15 21.85
N ASN A 235 -2.18 20.03 22.79
CA ASN A 235 -2.76 18.82 23.35
C ASN A 235 -3.15 17.76 22.32
N ASP A 236 -2.99 16.50 22.77
CA ASP A 236 -3.78 15.31 22.45
C ASP A 236 -4.40 15.22 21.07
N SER A 237 -3.71 14.53 20.18
CA SER A 237 -4.38 13.69 19.18
C SER A 237 -3.45 12.56 18.77
N GLY A 238 -3.82 11.33 19.12
CA GLY A 238 -3.04 10.12 18.87
C GLY A 238 -2.67 9.96 17.40
N GLY A 239 -1.63 9.15 17.12
CA GLY A 239 -1.02 9.00 15.79
C GLY A 239 -2.01 8.79 14.63
N LEU A 240 -3.17 8.17 14.88
CA LEU A 240 -4.28 7.99 13.92
C LEU A 240 -4.90 9.32 13.42
N PHE A 241 -4.90 10.37 14.22
CA PHE A 241 -5.40 11.69 13.82
C PHE A 241 -4.48 12.38 12.80
N LYS A 242 -3.16 12.14 12.90
CA LYS A 242 -2.17 12.62 11.91
C LYS A 242 -2.24 11.82 10.61
N ILE A 243 -2.62 10.54 10.66
CA ILE A 243 -2.75 9.65 9.49
C ILE A 243 -3.85 10.13 8.53
N GLY A 244 -4.99 10.59 9.07
CA GLY A 244 -6.07 11.18 8.27
C GLY A 244 -5.64 12.45 7.50
N GLN A 245 -4.68 13.23 8.01
CA GLN A 245 -4.24 14.47 7.36
C GLN A 245 -3.38 14.25 6.10
N SER A 246 -2.61 13.17 6.04
CA SER A 246 -1.81 12.80 4.85
C SER A 246 -2.71 12.46 3.67
N VAL A 247 -3.71 11.60 3.93
CA VAL A 247 -4.74 11.21 2.96
C VAL A 247 -5.55 12.44 2.55
N ALA A 248 -6.03 13.26 3.50
CA ALA A 248 -6.86 14.45 3.27
C ALA A 248 -6.18 15.61 2.52
N SER A 249 -4.84 15.72 2.53
CA SER A 249 -4.14 16.91 2.00
C SER A 249 -4.33 17.14 0.49
N LYS A 250 -4.73 16.11 -0.27
CA LYS A 250 -5.13 16.23 -1.69
C LYS A 250 -6.65 16.27 -1.89
N PHE A 251 -7.46 15.74 -0.96
CA PHE A 251 -8.93 15.76 -1.09
C PHE A 251 -9.52 17.18 -1.00
N ASN A 252 -8.87 18.09 -0.27
CA ASN A 252 -9.29 19.50 -0.25
C ASN A 252 -9.09 20.24 -1.59
N ASN A 253 -8.24 19.74 -2.49
CA ASN A 253 -8.00 20.37 -3.78
C ASN A 253 -8.90 19.83 -4.91
N MET A 254 -9.68 18.77 -4.68
CA MET A 254 -10.65 18.23 -5.65
C MET A 254 -12.08 18.72 -5.41
N LEU A 255 -12.33 19.46 -4.32
CA LEU A 255 -13.64 20.00 -3.94
C LEU A 255 -13.79 21.51 -4.21
N VAL A 256 -12.91 22.10 -5.03
CA VAL A 256 -13.00 23.49 -5.51
C VAL A 256 -13.16 23.52 -7.01
#